data_AF-A0AAD4L3H9-F1
#
_entry.id   AF-A0AAD4L3H9-F1
#
_cell.length_a   1.000
_cell.length_b   1.000
_cell.length_c   1.000
_cell.angle_alpha   90.00
_cell.angle_beta   90.00
_cell.angle_gamma   90.00
#
_symmetry.space_group_name_H-M   'P 1'
#
loop_
_entity.id
_entity.type
_entity.pdbx_description
1 polymer ?
#
loop_
_entity_poly.entity_id
_entity_poly.type
_entity_poly.pdbx_seq_one_letter_code
_entity_poly.pdbx_strand_id
1 'polypeptide(L)' 'RISQGMHLLDFLNPWLHSTARVGLNDITSDSNPGCNTDGFPAIVGWDPMCPTRLVFVLFLF' A
#
# COMPACT_ATOMS: atom_id res chain seq x y z
N ARG A 1 8.43 7.81 17.01
CA ARG A 1 7.26 7.36 17.81
C ARG A 1 7.66 6.85 19.17
N ILE A 2 8.29 5.67 19.26
CA ILE A 2 8.64 5.06 20.56
C ILE A 2 9.67 5.91 21.32
N SER A 3 10.71 6.39 20.65
CA SER A 3 11.70 7.32 21.22
C SER A 3 11.13 8.70 21.62
N GLN A 4 9.92 9.02 21.17
CA GLN A 4 9.21 10.25 21.52
C GLN A 4 8.09 10.00 22.55
N GLY A 5 8.08 8.84 23.21
CA GLY A 5 7.07 8.48 24.21
C GLY A 5 5.67 8.21 23.65
N MET A 6 5.51 8.13 22.32
CA MET A 6 4.21 7.81 21.72
C MET A 6 3.92 6.30 21.79
N HIS A 7 2.64 5.98 21.95
CA HIS A 7 2.16 4.59 22.01
C HIS A 7 2.50 3.80 20.73
N LEU A 8 2.48 2.47 20.81
CA LEU A 8 2.55 1.61 19.63
C LEU A 8 1.31 1.84 18.74
N LEU A 9 1.47 1.66 17.43
CA LEU A 9 0.38 1.83 16.46
C LEU A 9 -0.59 0.62 16.43
N ASP A 10 -0.13 -0.53 16.94
CA ASP A 10 -0.90 -1.77 17.07
C ASP A 10 -1.65 -2.17 15.78
N PHE A 11 -2.98 -2.31 15.82
CA PHE A 11 -3.78 -2.67 14.65
C PHE A 11 -3.91 -1.50 13.65
N LEU A 12 -3.02 -1.49 12.66
CA LEU A 12 -2.89 -0.41 11.67
C LEU A 12 -4.00 -0.36 10.61
N ASN A 13 -4.73 -1.45 10.36
CA ASN A 13 -5.64 -1.55 9.23
C ASN A 13 -6.72 -0.44 9.22
N PRO A 14 -7.45 -0.16 10.33
CA PRO A 14 -8.45 0.90 10.34
C PRO A 14 -7.84 2.28 10.04
N TRP A 15 -6.61 2.54 10.50
CA TRP A 15 -5.92 3.80 10.27
C TRP A 15 -5.42 3.93 8.82
N LEU A 16 -4.89 2.86 8.22
CA LEU A 16 -4.47 2.79 6.81
C LEU A 16 -5.64 3.00 5.85
N HIS A 17 -6.80 2.44 6.15
CA HIS A 17 -8.02 2.63 5.36
C HIS A 17 -8.72 3.96 5.63
N SER A 18 -8.22 4.77 6.57
CA SER A 18 -8.74 6.10 6.89
C SER A 18 -7.77 7.17 6.40
N THR A 19 -7.04 7.83 7.30
CA THR A 19 -6.25 9.02 6.99
C THR A 19 -4.88 8.71 6.41
N ALA A 20 -4.31 7.54 6.68
CA ALA A 20 -2.94 7.24 6.32
C ALA A 20 -2.74 6.81 4.86
N ARG A 21 -3.82 6.58 4.11
CA ARG A 21 -3.75 6.24 2.67
C ARG A 21 -2.94 7.26 1.87
N VAL A 22 -3.03 8.55 2.21
CA VAL A 22 -2.31 9.63 1.52
C VAL A 22 -0.78 9.53 1.63
N GLY A 23 -0.28 8.75 2.58
CA GLY A 23 1.15 8.47 2.74
C GLY A 23 1.65 7.30 1.91
N LEU A 24 0.79 6.61 1.17
CA LEU A 24 1.13 5.49 0.31
C LEU A 24 1.21 5.96 -1.15
N ASN A 25 2.12 5.37 -1.92
CA ASN A 25 2.19 5.63 -3.36
C ASN A 25 1.17 4.75 -4.10
N ASP A 26 0.22 5.39 -4.78
CA ASP A 26 -0.80 4.71 -5.58
C ASP A 26 -0.22 4.20 -6.92
N ILE A 27 -0.49 2.94 -7.27
CA ILE A 27 -0.08 2.33 -8.53
C ILE A 27 -1.33 2.21 -9.38
N THR A 28 -1.41 2.95 -10.48
CA THR A 28 -2.65 3.11 -11.27
C THR A 28 -2.59 2.44 -12.64
N SER A 29 -1.57 1.63 -12.90
CA SER A 29 -1.35 0.95 -14.18
C SER A 29 -0.68 -0.39 -13.94
N ASP A 30 -0.92 -1.34 -14.86
CA ASP A 30 -0.49 -2.76 -14.85
C ASP A 30 -1.59 -3.72 -14.34
N SER A 31 -1.38 -5.03 -14.44
CA SER A 31 -2.32 -6.07 -13.95
C SER A 31 -1.57 -7.23 -13.29
N ASN A 32 -2.27 -8.06 -12.51
CA ASN A 32 -1.72 -9.27 -11.89
C ASN A 32 -2.25 -10.56 -12.55
N PRO A 33 -1.86 -10.87 -13.82
CA PRO A 33 -2.33 -12.06 -14.50
C PRO A 33 -1.83 -13.33 -13.82
N GLY A 34 -2.66 -14.38 -13.81
CA GLY A 34 -2.37 -15.66 -13.18
C GLY A 34 -3.39 -16.73 -13.56
N CYS A 35 -3.00 -18.00 -13.51
CA CYS A 35 -3.87 -19.15 -13.84
C CYS A 35 -4.66 -18.99 -15.16
N ASN A 36 -3.98 -18.52 -16.23
CA ASN A 36 -4.58 -18.22 -17.55
C ASN A 36 -5.72 -17.18 -17.52
N THR A 37 -5.71 -16.29 -16.53
CA THR A 37 -6.62 -15.12 -16.43
C THR A 37 -5.81 -13.83 -16.47
N ASP A 38 -6.43 -12.74 -16.93
CA ASP A 38 -5.83 -11.41 -16.93
C ASP A 38 -5.69 -10.81 -15.51
N GLY A 39 -6.26 -11.48 -14.50
CA GLY A 39 -6.24 -11.04 -13.11
C GLY A 39 -7.06 -9.77 -12.89
N PHE A 40 -6.57 -8.91 -12.02
CA PHE A 40 -7.14 -7.61 -11.70
C PHE A 40 -6.24 -6.48 -12.22
N PRO A 41 -6.82 -5.44 -12.85
CA PRO A 41 -6.07 -4.26 -13.22
C PRO A 41 -5.81 -3.37 -12.00
N ALA A 42 -4.69 -2.66 -12.01
CA ALA A 42 -4.44 -1.54 -11.14
C ALA A 42 -5.40 -0.39 -11.46
N ILE A 43 -5.97 0.25 -10.44
CA ILE A 43 -6.89 1.40 -10.58
C ILE A 43 -6.51 2.49 -9.61
N VAL A 44 -7.02 3.71 -9.84
CA VAL A 44 -6.88 4.78 -8.86
C VAL A 44 -7.56 4.38 -7.54
N GLY A 45 -6.80 4.36 -6.45
CA GLY A 45 -7.30 4.07 -5.12
C GLY A 45 -6.85 2.72 -4.56
N TRP A 46 -7.79 1.89 -4.12
CA TRP A 46 -7.47 0.56 -3.59
C TRP A 46 -7.89 -0.49 -4.60
N ASP A 47 -6.98 -1.41 -4.88
CA ASP A 47 -7.22 -2.52 -5.77
C ASP A 47 -6.61 -3.83 -5.23
N PRO A 48 -7.11 -4.97 -5.70
CA PRO A 48 -6.55 -6.28 -5.36
C PRO A 48 -5.36 -6.68 -6.25
N MET A 49 -4.86 -5.77 -7.11
CA MET A 49 -3.67 -6.01 -7.94
C MET A 49 -2.41 -5.96 -7.07
N CYS A 50 -2.36 -5.04 -6.09
CA CYS A 50 -1.22 -4.89 -5.17
C CYS A 50 -1.63 -4.92 -3.68
N PRO A 51 -1.57 -6.08 -2.98
CA PRO A 51 -1.68 -6.08 -1.52
C PRO A 51 -0.46 -5.46 -0.82
N THR A 52 0.74 -5.50 -1.42
CA THR A 52 1.99 -5.00 -0.78
C THR A 52 3.13 -4.75 -1.79
N ARG A 53 3.03 -3.72 -2.63
CA ARG A 53 4.23 -3.02 -3.17
C ARG A 53 4.46 -1.70 -2.43
N LEU A 54 4.22 -1.76 -1.12
CA LEU A 54 4.66 -0.76 -0.16
C LEU A 54 6.16 -0.97 0.08
N VAL A 55 6.93 0.10 -0.09
CA VAL A 55 8.40 0.20 0.01
C VAL A 55 9.13 0.05 -1.33
N PHE A 56 9.17 1.14 -2.09
CA PHE A 56 10.38 1.48 -2.86
C PHE A 56 11.21 2.45 -1.99
N VAL A 57 11.94 1.91 -1.01
CA VAL A 57 13.10 2.61 -0.44
C VAL A 57 14.22 2.44 -1.47
N LEU A 58 14.19 3.25 -2.52
CA LEU A 58 15.34 3.41 -3.40
C LEU A 58 15.27 4.74 -4.16
N PHE A 59 15.37 5.86 -3.45
CA PHE A 59 15.89 7.13 -3.99
C PHE A 59 16.40 8.00 -2.84
N LEU A 60 17.43 7.53 -2.14
CA LEU A 60 18.39 8.37 -1.40
C LEU A 60 19.74 7.63 -1.32
N PHE A 61 20.39 7.50 -2.48
CA PHE A 61 21.81 7.78 -2.66
C PHE A 61 21.90 8.80 -3.80
#